data_AF-A0A960AQN7-F1
#
_entry.id   AF-A0A960AQN7-F1
#
_cell.length_a   1.000
_cell.length_b   1.000
_cell.length_c   1.000
_cell.angle_alpha   90.00
_cell.angle_beta   90.00
_cell.angle_gamma   90.00
#
_symmetry.space_group_name_H-M   'P 1'
#
loop_
_entity.id
_entity.type
_entity.pdbx_description
1 polymer ?
#
loop_
_entity_poly.entity_id
_entity_poly.type
_entity_poly.pdbx_seq_one_letter_code
_entity_poly.pdbx_strand_id
1 'polypeptide(L)'
;MSVLVIGEGALAGRACRQLTSEGHSVTHLGKAGDRELSAALDGGVSAVAVLLHDDTSAIRYVLAVEHLRPGMRIYVALFDRTAAEQLRSVVPDVTIISPADAALPTLLGAVMGPDVVAVGPALVNSHRAERSALTRSDGFLRVGPFSVPDHIRRAGFIGRLQGQFRPHDGNSAILLTGLIGMAAIIVLDTVLLMTFKDKPFLEAALDAVAVLSTVGPAPQSTNAWYQVFAIIAMLAAIIFLAVFTAGMVEHLLSGRYIGLFGRRAMPRSGHVIVVGLGQVGFRLCQELQHLGLAVVGLERSEHCPNLPIARAADIPVFIGDGGMRRTMKKLRVDRSL
;
A
#
# COMPACT_ATOMS: atom_id res chain seq x y z
N MET A 1 12.62 -25.77 32.86
CA MET A 1 11.20 -25.98 32.50
C MET A 1 11.15 -26.91 31.28
N SER A 2 10.12 -27.75 31.18
CA SER A 2 9.89 -28.59 30.00
C SER A 2 8.87 -27.91 29.08
N VAL A 3 9.19 -27.71 27.81
CA VAL A 3 8.35 -27.00 26.84
C VAL A 3 8.09 -27.90 25.64
N LEU A 4 6.83 -28.05 25.28
CA LEU A 4 6.41 -28.73 24.05
C LEU A 4 6.26 -27.70 22.94
N VAL A 5 6.98 -27.87 21.83
CA VAL A 5 6.86 -27.01 20.64
C VAL A 5 6.22 -27.80 19.51
N ILE A 6 5.13 -27.28 18.93
CA ILE A 6 4.38 -27.89 17.84
C ILE A 6 4.53 -27.04 16.58
N GLY A 7 5.11 -27.60 15.52
CA GLY A 7 5.21 -26.96 14.20
C GLY A 7 6.38 -27.49 13.35
N GLU A 8 6.31 -27.32 12.03
CA GLU A 8 7.36 -27.81 11.10
C GLU A 8 8.17 -26.68 10.46
N GLY A 9 7.85 -25.43 10.79
CA GLY A 9 8.42 -24.25 10.16
C GLY A 9 9.76 -23.79 10.75
N ALA A 10 10.44 -22.91 10.03
CA ALA A 10 11.68 -22.27 10.49
C ALA A 10 11.50 -21.47 11.80
N LEU A 11 10.27 -21.04 12.12
CA LEU A 11 9.95 -20.40 13.40
C LEU A 11 10.02 -21.43 14.55
N ALA A 12 9.38 -22.59 14.41
CA ALA A 12 9.42 -23.66 15.40
C ALA A 12 10.86 -24.14 15.64
N GLY A 13 11.62 -24.38 14.56
CA GLY A 13 13.03 -24.77 14.69
C GLY A 13 13.92 -23.70 15.35
N ARG A 14 13.64 -22.40 15.14
CA ARG A 14 14.35 -21.32 15.86
C ARG A 14 13.95 -21.23 17.32
N ALA A 15 12.65 -21.35 17.63
CA ALA A 15 12.15 -21.36 18.99
C ALA A 15 12.77 -22.52 19.80
N CYS A 16 12.83 -23.73 19.22
CA CYS A 16 13.48 -24.88 19.86
C CYS A 16 14.94 -24.58 20.22
N ARG A 17 15.74 -24.08 19.27
CA ARG A 17 17.15 -23.75 19.51
C ARG A 17 17.32 -22.69 20.60
N GLN A 18 16.50 -21.64 20.58
CA GLN A 18 16.55 -20.57 21.57
C GLN A 18 16.22 -21.10 22.97
N LEU A 19 15.13 -21.85 23.11
CA LEU A 19 14.71 -22.44 24.38
C LEU A 19 15.77 -23.42 24.93
N THR A 20 16.37 -24.24 24.07
CA THR A 20 17.46 -25.14 24.47
C THR A 20 18.70 -24.36 24.92
N SER A 21 19.06 -23.26 24.23
CA SER A 21 20.19 -22.42 24.64
C SER A 21 20.00 -21.72 25.99
N GLU A 22 18.74 -21.46 26.36
CA GLU A 22 18.35 -20.90 27.67
C GLU A 22 18.24 -21.97 28.77
N GLY A 23 18.59 -23.23 28.47
CA GLY A 23 18.60 -24.34 29.42
C GLY A 23 17.25 -24.99 29.64
N HIS A 24 16.28 -24.80 28.74
CA HIS A 24 14.99 -25.49 28.80
C HIS A 24 15.03 -26.84 28.09
N SER A 25 14.30 -27.82 28.64
CA SER A 25 14.07 -29.10 27.96
C SER A 25 12.98 -28.90 26.92
N VAL A 26 13.24 -29.26 25.67
CA VAL A 26 12.32 -29.01 24.56
C VAL A 26 11.94 -30.32 23.91
N THR A 27 10.64 -30.59 23.86
CA THR A 27 10.06 -31.66 23.03
C THR A 27 9.47 -31.01 21.78
N HIS A 28 9.91 -31.41 20.59
CA HIS A 28 9.44 -30.85 19.33
C HIS A 28 8.59 -31.85 18.57
N LEU A 29 7.38 -31.44 18.20
CA LEU A 29 6.46 -32.21 17.35
C LEU A 29 6.16 -31.41 16.08
N GLY A 30 6.14 -32.07 14.93
CA GLY A 30 5.75 -31.46 13.66
C GLY A 30 4.24 -31.31 13.55
N LYS A 31 3.60 -32.18 12.76
CA LYS A 31 2.16 -32.46 12.81
C LYS A 31 1.86 -33.69 13.65
N ALA A 32 1.60 -33.48 14.94
CA ALA A 32 1.21 -34.56 15.84
C ALA A 32 -0.29 -34.93 15.73
N GLY A 33 -0.56 -36.23 15.66
CA GLY A 33 -1.91 -36.74 15.90
C GLY A 33 -2.31 -36.60 17.38
N ASP A 34 -3.59 -36.83 17.69
CA ASP A 34 -4.11 -36.63 19.05
C ASP A 34 -3.45 -37.55 20.09
N ARG A 35 -3.09 -38.78 19.70
CA ARG A 35 -2.38 -39.73 20.56
C ARG A 35 -0.95 -39.27 20.90
N GLU A 36 -0.24 -38.76 19.90
CA GLU A 36 1.13 -38.25 20.08
C GLU A 36 1.13 -37.00 20.95
N LEU A 37 0.14 -36.11 20.73
CA LEU A 37 -0.06 -34.94 21.56
C LEU A 37 -0.32 -35.32 23.03
N SER A 38 -1.24 -36.26 23.27
CA SER A 38 -1.55 -36.75 24.63
C SER A 38 -0.31 -37.32 25.32
N ALA A 39 0.43 -38.20 24.64
CA ALA A 39 1.65 -38.80 25.19
C ALA A 39 2.72 -37.76 25.52
N ALA A 40 2.87 -36.72 24.69
CA ALA A 40 3.81 -35.64 24.95
C ALA A 40 3.41 -34.77 26.15
N LEU A 41 2.11 -34.52 26.34
CA LEU A 41 1.58 -33.73 27.46
C LEU A 41 1.73 -34.43 28.82
N ASP A 42 1.70 -35.77 28.85
CA ASP A 42 1.92 -36.56 30.07
C ASP A 42 3.37 -36.52 30.57
N GLY A 43 4.33 -36.15 29.72
CA GLY A 43 5.77 -36.07 30.01
C GLY A 43 6.21 -34.93 30.95
N GLY A 44 5.33 -34.38 31.78
CA GLY A 44 5.66 -33.31 32.72
C GLY A 44 5.93 -31.94 32.07
N VAL A 45 5.30 -31.68 30.92
CA VAL A 45 5.41 -30.41 30.20
C VAL A 45 4.80 -29.27 31.02
N SER A 46 5.51 -28.14 31.07
CA SER A 46 5.14 -26.96 31.87
C SER A 46 4.51 -25.82 31.05
N ALA A 47 4.64 -25.89 29.72
CA ALA A 47 4.07 -24.96 28.74
C ALA A 47 4.08 -25.57 27.32
N VAL A 48 3.15 -25.14 26.47
CA VAL A 48 3.08 -25.56 25.06
C VAL A 48 3.21 -24.34 24.14
N ALA A 49 4.01 -24.43 23.08
CA ALA A 49 4.14 -23.43 22.03
C ALA A 49 3.65 -24.00 20.70
N VAL A 50 2.56 -23.45 20.16
CA VAL A 50 1.95 -23.84 18.88
C VAL A 50 2.35 -22.83 17.81
N LEU A 51 3.29 -23.22 16.94
CA LEU A 51 3.96 -22.38 15.95
C LEU A 51 3.72 -22.92 14.54
N LEU A 52 2.47 -22.81 14.09
CA LEU A 52 2.00 -23.28 12.79
C LEU A 52 1.72 -22.10 11.85
N HIS A 53 1.73 -22.36 10.54
CA HIS A 53 1.40 -21.34 9.54
C HIS A 53 -0.11 -21.25 9.26
N ASP A 54 -0.84 -22.35 9.48
CA ASP A 54 -2.29 -22.43 9.33
C ASP A 54 -2.98 -22.19 10.68
N ASP A 55 -3.71 -21.08 10.78
CA ASP A 55 -4.45 -20.69 11.98
C ASP A 55 -5.49 -21.75 12.38
N THR A 56 -6.10 -22.45 11.42
CA THR A 56 -7.10 -23.50 11.70
C THR A 56 -6.47 -24.66 12.48
N SER A 57 -5.33 -25.15 11.99
CA SER A 57 -4.55 -26.18 12.68
C SER A 57 -4.04 -25.69 14.04
N ALA A 58 -3.58 -24.44 14.14
CA ALA A 58 -3.11 -23.87 15.39
C ALA A 58 -4.23 -23.84 16.45
N ILE A 59 -5.41 -23.34 16.10
CA ILE A 59 -6.59 -23.32 16.98
C ILE A 59 -6.96 -24.74 17.42
N ARG A 60 -6.94 -25.72 16.50
CA ARG A 60 -7.20 -27.13 16.83
C ARG A 60 -6.26 -27.64 17.93
N TYR A 61 -4.96 -27.38 17.83
CA TYR A 61 -3.99 -27.80 18.85
C TYR A 61 -4.20 -27.08 20.18
N VAL A 62 -4.50 -25.77 20.16
CA VAL A 62 -4.78 -25.03 21.40
C VAL A 62 -5.99 -25.64 22.12
N LEU A 63 -7.08 -25.88 21.40
CA LEU A 63 -8.28 -26.49 21.97
C LEU A 63 -8.04 -27.92 22.45
N ALA A 64 -7.24 -28.71 21.72
CA ALA A 64 -6.88 -30.06 22.12
C ALA A 64 -6.00 -30.07 23.39
N VAL A 65 -5.03 -29.16 23.49
CA VAL A 65 -4.19 -29.04 24.69
C VAL A 65 -5.04 -28.61 25.89
N GLU A 66 -5.91 -27.62 25.73
CA GLU A 66 -6.80 -27.17 26.80
C GLU A 66 -7.77 -28.29 27.24
N HIS A 67 -8.26 -29.10 26.29
CA HIS A 67 -9.12 -30.25 26.60
C HIS A 67 -8.39 -31.35 27.38
N LEU A 68 -7.14 -31.66 27.01
CA LEU A 68 -6.34 -32.71 27.63
C LEU A 68 -5.73 -32.28 28.98
N ARG A 69 -5.32 -31.01 29.09
CA ARG A 69 -4.66 -30.44 30.28
C ARG A 69 -5.18 -29.00 30.50
N PRO A 70 -6.36 -28.83 31.11
CA PRO A 70 -6.94 -27.51 31.37
C PRO A 70 -6.03 -26.60 32.18
N GLY A 71 -5.98 -25.31 31.84
CA GLY A 71 -5.14 -24.31 32.52
C GLY A 71 -3.63 -24.45 32.26
N MET A 72 -3.24 -25.22 31.25
CA MET A 72 -1.85 -25.26 30.79
C MET A 72 -1.51 -23.92 30.13
N ARG A 73 -0.28 -23.42 30.35
CA ARG A 73 0.19 -22.21 29.67
C ARG A 73 0.44 -22.52 28.19
N ILE A 74 -0.37 -21.94 27.32
CA ILE A 74 -0.28 -22.13 25.87
C ILE A 74 0.18 -20.85 25.21
N TYR A 75 1.23 -20.91 24.40
CA TYR A 75 1.67 -19.85 23.51
C TYR A 75 1.28 -20.23 22.09
N VAL A 76 0.55 -19.39 21.37
CA VAL A 76 0.16 -19.69 19.99
C VAL A 76 0.46 -18.51 19.07
N ALA A 77 1.02 -18.82 17.91
CA ALA A 77 1.12 -17.87 16.81
C ALA A 77 -0.18 -17.88 15.99
N LEU A 78 -0.96 -16.80 16.02
CA LEU A 78 -2.17 -16.65 15.18
C LEU A 78 -2.15 -15.32 14.43
N PHE A 79 -2.53 -15.37 13.16
CA PHE A 79 -2.58 -14.17 12.32
C PHE A 79 -3.95 -13.50 12.32
N ASP A 80 -5.02 -14.30 12.22
CA ASP A 80 -6.38 -13.79 12.23
C ASP A 80 -6.75 -13.20 13.60
N ARG A 81 -6.93 -11.88 13.62
CA ARG A 81 -7.28 -11.14 14.83
C ARG A 81 -8.65 -11.52 15.38
N THR A 82 -9.61 -11.80 14.50
CA THR A 82 -10.96 -12.21 14.88
C THR A 82 -10.89 -13.58 15.55
N ALA A 83 -10.18 -14.52 14.94
CA ALA A 83 -9.98 -15.85 15.51
C ALA A 83 -9.21 -15.81 16.83
N ALA A 84 -8.19 -14.94 16.94
CA ALA A 84 -7.46 -14.72 18.17
C ALA A 84 -8.34 -14.15 19.30
N GLU A 85 -9.20 -13.17 19.00
CA GLU A 85 -10.13 -12.58 19.96
C GLU A 85 -11.15 -13.61 20.45
N GLN A 86 -11.68 -14.45 19.54
CA GLN A 86 -12.57 -15.56 19.91
C GLN A 86 -11.84 -16.62 20.75
N LEU A 87 -10.61 -16.99 20.38
CA LEU A 87 -9.86 -18.02 21.12
C LEU A 87 -9.54 -17.58 22.55
N ARG A 88 -9.22 -16.30 22.79
CA ARG A 88 -9.05 -15.74 24.14
C ARG A 88 -10.31 -15.84 25.00
N SER A 89 -11.49 -15.80 24.39
CA SER A 89 -12.76 -15.94 25.12
C SER A 89 -13.04 -17.38 25.57
N VAL A 90 -12.40 -18.37 24.91
CA VAL A 90 -12.63 -19.80 25.15
C VAL A 90 -11.54 -20.42 26.01
N VAL A 91 -10.28 -20.01 25.82
CA VAL A 91 -9.12 -20.57 26.53
C VAL A 91 -8.48 -19.46 27.37
N PRO A 92 -8.61 -19.49 28.71
CA PRO A 92 -8.18 -18.38 29.56
C PRO A 92 -6.64 -18.26 29.65
N ASP A 93 -5.91 -19.38 29.66
CA ASP A 93 -4.44 -19.42 29.81
C ASP A 93 -3.68 -19.46 28.47
N VAL A 94 -4.25 -18.83 27.42
CA VAL A 94 -3.62 -18.71 26.11
C VAL A 94 -2.97 -17.34 25.89
N THR A 95 -1.67 -17.36 25.60
CA THR A 95 -0.92 -16.20 25.10
C THR A 95 -0.86 -16.26 23.58
N ILE A 96 -1.59 -15.35 22.92
CA ILE A 96 -1.63 -15.27 21.46
C ILE A 96 -0.70 -14.18 20.97
N ILE A 97 0.23 -14.54 20.08
CA ILE A 97 1.18 -13.63 19.45
C ILE A 97 0.92 -13.63 17.95
N SER A 98 0.65 -12.47 17.35
CA SER A 98 0.64 -12.37 15.89
C SER A 98 2.07 -12.26 15.38
N PRO A 99 2.51 -13.10 14.43
CA PRO A 99 3.84 -12.96 13.85
C PRO A 99 4.03 -11.62 13.11
N ALA A 100 2.94 -11.03 12.61
CA ALA A 100 2.97 -9.68 12.06
C ALA A 100 3.27 -8.64 13.15
N ASP A 101 2.55 -8.69 14.27
CA ASP A 101 2.75 -7.76 15.40
C ASP A 101 4.14 -7.92 16.04
N ALA A 102 4.69 -9.14 16.05
CA ALA A 102 6.04 -9.39 16.54
C ALA A 102 7.14 -8.82 15.61
N ALA A 103 6.91 -8.84 14.29
CA ALA A 103 7.89 -8.35 13.30
C ALA A 103 7.80 -6.85 13.04
N LEU A 104 6.60 -6.27 13.20
CA LEU A 104 6.30 -4.87 12.89
C LEU A 104 7.27 -3.88 13.51
N PRO A 105 7.62 -3.96 14.82
CA PRO A 105 8.45 -2.93 15.43
C PRO A 105 9.81 -2.76 14.75
N THR A 106 10.47 -3.87 14.45
CA THR A 106 11.79 -3.87 13.79
C THR A 106 11.69 -3.44 12.33
N LEU A 107 10.64 -3.85 11.62
CA LEU A 107 10.39 -3.43 10.24
C LEU A 107 10.11 -1.93 10.14
N LEU A 108 9.35 -1.38 11.09
CA LEU A 108 9.14 0.06 11.19
C LEU A 108 10.45 0.77 11.54
N GLY A 109 11.23 0.25 12.48
CA GLY A 109 12.54 0.80 12.84
C GLY A 109 13.47 0.95 11.63
N ALA A 110 13.57 -0.10 10.81
CA ALA A 110 14.40 -0.11 9.60
C ALA A 110 14.02 0.99 8.58
N VAL A 111 12.76 1.42 8.56
CA VAL A 111 12.29 2.51 7.68
C VAL A 111 12.61 3.90 8.26
N MET A 112 12.70 4.03 9.58
CA MET A 112 12.80 5.34 10.25
C MET A 112 14.23 5.89 10.31
N GLY A 113 15.24 5.04 10.11
CA GLY A 113 16.63 5.46 10.02
C GLY A 113 17.61 4.42 10.60
N PRO A 114 18.92 4.59 10.38
CA PRO A 114 19.94 3.61 10.77
C PRO A 114 20.08 3.45 12.29
N ASP A 115 19.79 4.50 13.05
CA ASP A 115 19.88 4.50 14.51
C ASP A 115 18.61 3.98 15.20
N VAL A 116 17.54 3.71 14.44
CA VAL A 116 16.26 3.24 14.98
C VAL A 116 16.16 1.73 14.81
N VAL A 117 16.22 1.00 15.92
CA VAL A 117 16.18 -0.47 15.93
C VAL A 117 14.75 -0.98 15.84
N ALA A 118 13.83 -0.35 16.56
CA ALA A 118 12.42 -0.72 16.54
C ALA A 118 11.51 0.46 16.91
N VAL A 119 10.30 0.51 16.36
CA VAL A 119 9.26 1.49 16.70
C VAL A 119 7.97 0.77 17.06
N GLY A 120 7.44 1.02 18.25
CA GLY A 120 6.25 0.34 18.75
C GLY A 120 5.27 1.30 19.43
N PRO A 121 4.18 0.76 20.00
CA PRO A 121 3.25 1.53 20.81
C PRO A 121 3.96 2.20 22.00
N ALA A 122 3.32 3.23 22.57
CA ALA A 122 3.81 3.90 23.76
C ALA A 122 3.97 2.91 24.92
N LEU A 123 5.14 2.89 25.55
CA LEU A 123 5.36 2.17 26.80
C LEU A 123 4.73 2.94 27.96
N VAL A 124 4.21 2.21 28.95
CA VAL A 124 3.42 2.72 30.10
C VAL A 124 4.06 3.92 30.82
N ASN A 125 5.39 4.06 30.76
CA ASN A 125 6.12 5.16 31.40
C ASN A 125 6.28 6.44 30.54
N SER A 126 5.64 6.51 29.37
CA SER A 126 5.79 7.61 28.40
C SER A 126 4.56 8.51 28.38
N HIS A 127 4.37 9.36 29.39
CA HIS A 127 3.15 10.15 29.61
C HIS A 127 2.75 11.18 28.52
N ARG A 128 3.47 11.28 27.38
CA ARG A 128 3.21 12.30 26.34
C ARG A 128 3.39 11.87 24.89
N ALA A 129 3.91 10.67 24.63
CA ALA A 129 4.21 10.22 23.27
C ALA A 129 3.28 9.08 22.85
N GLU A 130 2.70 9.17 21.65
CA GLU A 130 1.83 8.12 21.08
C GLU A 130 2.61 6.83 20.77
N ARG A 131 3.94 6.91 20.62
CA ARG A 131 4.83 5.80 20.30
C ARG A 131 6.18 5.89 21.00
N SER A 132 6.84 4.73 21.12
CA SER A 132 8.21 4.59 21.63
C SER A 132 9.11 3.97 20.57
N ALA A 133 10.38 4.36 20.57
CA ALA A 133 11.40 3.71 19.77
C ALA A 133 12.55 3.19 20.62
N LEU A 134 13.10 2.07 20.19
CA LEU A 134 14.40 1.57 20.60
C LEU A 134 15.43 2.15 19.65
N THR A 135 16.33 2.99 20.16
CA THR A 135 17.36 3.68 19.38
C THR A 135 18.75 3.25 19.84
N ARG A 136 19.71 3.22 18.92
CA ARG A 136 21.12 3.00 19.23
C ARG A 136 21.81 4.36 19.35
N SER A 137 22.37 4.66 20.51
CA SER A 137 23.17 5.85 20.77
C SER A 137 24.44 5.43 21.49
N ASP A 138 25.61 5.80 20.96
CA ASP A 138 26.91 5.55 21.58
C ASP A 138 27.17 4.06 21.93
N GLY A 139 26.67 3.15 21.09
CA GLY A 139 26.78 1.71 21.30
C GLY A 139 25.76 1.10 22.26
N PHE A 140 24.97 1.92 22.96
CA PHE A 140 23.92 1.47 23.87
C PHE A 140 22.53 1.57 23.24
N LEU A 141 21.63 0.70 23.69
CA LEU A 141 20.22 0.75 23.32
C LEU A 141 19.47 1.64 24.32
N ARG A 142 18.78 2.66 23.81
CA ARG A 142 17.97 3.58 24.61
C ARG A 142 16.54 3.53 24.12
N VAL A 143 15.62 3.44 25.08
CA VAL A 143 14.18 3.52 24.81
C VAL A 143 13.73 4.95 25.09
N GLY A 144 13.00 5.54 24.15
CA GLY A 144 12.51 6.91 24.29
C GLY A 144 11.23 7.16 23.49
N PRO A 145 10.60 8.32 23.71
CA PRO A 145 9.46 8.75 22.91
C PRO A 145 9.87 8.91 21.46
N PHE A 146 9.00 8.50 20.53
CA PHE A 146 9.28 8.56 19.10
C PHE A 146 8.22 9.35 18.35
N SER A 147 8.69 10.27 17.52
CA SER A 147 7.92 10.95 16.49
C SER A 147 8.59 10.74 15.15
N VAL A 148 7.81 10.50 14.09
CA VAL A 148 8.34 10.34 12.74
C VAL A 148 9.12 11.61 12.35
N PRO A 149 10.38 11.49 11.90
CA PRO A 149 11.16 12.63 11.46
C PRO A 149 10.46 13.47 10.38
N ASP A 150 10.54 14.79 10.48
CA ASP A 150 9.81 15.70 9.57
C ASP A 150 10.20 15.54 8.10
N HIS A 151 11.47 15.21 7.83
CA HIS A 151 11.93 15.00 6.46
C HIS A 151 11.24 13.80 5.81
N ILE A 152 11.02 12.72 6.57
CA ILE A 152 10.28 11.52 6.12
C ILE A 152 8.81 11.87 5.85
N ARG A 153 8.16 12.61 6.77
CA ARG A 153 6.77 13.05 6.61
C ARG A 153 6.60 13.95 5.39
N ARG A 154 7.47 14.95 5.22
CA ARG A 154 7.42 15.89 4.09
C ARG A 154 7.70 15.17 2.77
N ALA A 155 8.69 14.29 2.73
CA ALA A 155 9.01 13.50 1.54
C ALA A 155 7.81 12.64 1.10
N GLY A 156 7.14 11.96 2.04
CA GLY A 156 5.94 11.19 1.76
C GLY A 156 4.77 12.05 1.28
N PHE A 157 4.54 13.21 1.89
CA PHE A 157 3.48 14.14 1.49
C PHE A 157 3.70 14.68 0.07
N ILE A 158 4.91 15.15 -0.23
CA ILE A 158 5.30 15.65 -1.56
C ILE A 158 5.20 14.52 -2.59
N GLY A 159 5.66 13.32 -2.23
CA GLY A 159 5.58 12.12 -3.06
C GLY A 159 4.17 11.76 -3.48
N ARG A 160 3.21 11.80 -2.53
CA ARG A 160 1.78 11.57 -2.79
C ARG A 160 1.18 12.67 -3.67
N LEU A 161 1.46 13.94 -3.37
CA LEU A 161 1.00 15.08 -4.17
C LEU A 161 1.47 14.96 -5.64
N GLN A 162 2.77 14.71 -5.86
CA GLN A 162 3.30 14.51 -7.21
C GLN A 162 2.73 13.27 -7.92
N GLY A 163 2.30 12.27 -7.16
CA GLY A 163 1.60 11.08 -7.68
C GLY A 163 0.22 11.42 -8.23
N GLN A 164 -0.49 12.36 -7.61
CA GLN A 164 -1.84 12.79 -8.05
C GLN A 164 -1.81 13.53 -9.39
N PHE A 165 -0.74 14.27 -9.69
CA PHE A 165 -0.58 15.00 -10.96
C PHE A 165 -0.07 14.14 -12.13
N ARG A 166 -0.15 12.81 -12.03
CA ARG A 166 0.13 11.93 -13.17
C ARG A 166 -1.19 11.48 -13.80
N PRO A 167 -1.41 11.73 -15.11
CA PRO A 167 -2.42 10.99 -15.87
C PRO A 167 -2.09 9.50 -15.72
N HIS A 168 -2.93 8.76 -14.99
CA HIS A 168 -2.56 7.44 -14.47
C HIS A 168 -2.58 6.35 -15.54
N ASP A 169 -3.20 6.61 -16.70
CA ASP A 169 -3.14 5.75 -17.87
C ASP A 169 -2.79 6.60 -19.11
N GLY A 170 -2.18 6.00 -20.15
CA GLY A 170 -1.98 6.67 -21.44
C GLY A 170 -3.29 7.26 -22.00
N ASN A 171 -4.42 6.68 -21.62
CA ASN A 171 -5.78 7.09 -21.98
C ASN A 171 -6.17 8.46 -21.40
N SER A 172 -5.77 8.77 -20.15
CA SER A 172 -5.99 10.10 -19.57
C SER A 172 -5.10 11.16 -20.20
N ALA A 173 -3.90 10.78 -20.66
CA ALA A 173 -3.05 11.68 -21.41
C ALA A 173 -3.68 12.04 -22.76
N ILE A 174 -4.26 11.06 -23.47
CA ILE A 174 -4.99 11.27 -24.74
C ILE A 174 -6.16 12.25 -24.54
N LEU A 175 -6.99 12.05 -23.50
CA LEU A 175 -8.09 12.97 -23.16
C LEU A 175 -7.55 14.37 -22.88
N LEU A 176 -6.53 14.49 -22.04
CA LEU A 176 -5.96 15.79 -21.64
C LEU A 176 -5.32 16.51 -22.83
N THR A 177 -4.63 15.80 -23.71
CA THR A 177 -4.06 16.38 -24.94
C THR A 177 -5.15 16.86 -25.89
N GLY A 178 -6.26 16.11 -26.01
CA GLY A 178 -7.43 16.52 -26.79
C GLY A 178 -8.04 17.81 -26.23
N LEU A 179 -8.27 17.84 -24.91
CA LEU A 179 -8.85 19.00 -24.22
C LEU A 179 -7.95 20.25 -24.32
N ILE A 180 -6.65 20.12 -24.04
CA ILE A 180 -5.69 21.23 -24.14
C ILE A 180 -5.60 21.73 -25.57
N GLY A 181 -5.56 20.82 -26.56
CA GLY A 181 -5.53 21.20 -27.98
C GLY A 181 -6.79 21.96 -28.41
N MET A 182 -7.98 21.48 -28.02
CA MET A 182 -9.25 22.18 -28.29
C MET A 182 -9.28 23.57 -27.64
N ALA A 183 -8.87 23.68 -26.37
CA ALA A 183 -8.81 24.97 -25.67
C ALA A 183 -7.82 25.94 -26.34
N ALA A 184 -6.64 25.45 -26.76
CA ALA A 184 -5.66 26.25 -27.46
C ALA A 184 -6.19 26.78 -28.80
N ILE A 185 -6.92 25.96 -29.56
CA ILE A 185 -7.55 26.38 -30.82
C ILE A 185 -8.62 27.45 -30.57
N ILE A 186 -9.51 27.26 -29.59
CA ILE A 186 -10.53 28.25 -29.25
C ILE A 186 -9.87 29.59 -28.90
N VAL A 187 -8.88 29.58 -28.02
CA VAL A 187 -8.19 30.80 -27.60
C VAL A 187 -7.50 31.47 -28.78
N LEU A 188 -6.80 30.70 -29.61
CA LEU A 188 -6.08 31.23 -30.76
C LEU A 188 -7.03 31.85 -31.79
N ASP A 189 -8.12 31.15 -32.15
CA ASP A 189 -9.10 31.65 -33.11
C ASP A 189 -9.86 32.87 -32.57
N THR A 190 -10.21 32.87 -31.26
CA THR A 190 -10.80 34.03 -30.58
C THR A 190 -9.87 35.24 -30.66
N VAL A 191 -8.58 35.07 -30.36
CA VAL A 191 -7.59 36.15 -30.43
C VAL A 191 -7.46 36.66 -31.87
N LEU A 192 -7.37 35.79 -32.87
CA LEU A 192 -7.27 36.21 -34.27
C LEU A 192 -8.53 36.96 -34.74
N LEU A 193 -9.72 36.52 -34.34
CA LEU A 193 -10.97 37.20 -34.67
C LEU A 193 -11.04 38.60 -34.04
N MET A 194 -10.54 38.75 -32.81
CA MET A 194 -10.44 40.06 -32.16
C MET A 194 -9.43 40.97 -32.84
N THR A 195 -8.26 40.45 -33.25
CA THR A 195 -7.19 41.29 -33.82
C THR A 195 -7.36 41.61 -35.31
N PHE A 196 -7.97 40.73 -36.10
CA PHE A 196 -8.07 40.87 -37.56
C PHE A 196 -9.46 41.22 -38.07
N LYS A 197 -10.51 41.04 -37.26
CA LYS A 197 -11.90 41.38 -37.62
C LYS A 197 -12.57 42.32 -36.63
N ASP A 198 -11.81 42.86 -35.66
CA ASP A 198 -12.27 43.80 -34.63
C ASP A 198 -13.53 43.34 -33.88
N LYS A 199 -13.73 42.02 -33.77
CA LYS A 199 -14.90 41.46 -33.10
C LYS A 199 -14.76 41.62 -31.58
N PRO A 200 -15.83 41.96 -30.86
CA PRO A 200 -15.81 41.94 -29.40
C PRO A 200 -15.59 40.49 -28.91
N PHE A 201 -14.97 40.36 -27.73
CA PHE A 201 -14.55 39.06 -27.16
C PHE A 201 -15.65 38.00 -27.21
N LEU A 202 -16.87 38.37 -26.79
CA LEU A 202 -17.98 37.43 -26.70
C LEU A 202 -18.40 36.89 -28.07
N GLU A 203 -18.46 37.75 -29.10
CA GLU A 203 -18.78 37.33 -30.47
C GLU A 203 -17.67 36.48 -31.07
N ALA A 204 -16.40 36.87 -30.86
CA ALA A 204 -15.24 36.10 -31.32
C ALA A 204 -15.17 34.71 -30.68
N ALA A 205 -15.43 34.61 -29.36
CA ALA A 205 -15.44 33.34 -28.64
C ALA A 205 -16.62 32.46 -29.06
N LEU A 206 -17.82 33.04 -29.26
CA LEU A 206 -18.98 32.31 -29.76
C LEU A 206 -18.74 31.74 -31.15
N ASP A 207 -18.13 32.52 -32.05
CA ASP A 207 -17.76 32.05 -33.39
C ASP A 207 -16.72 30.93 -33.33
N ALA A 208 -15.66 31.08 -32.53
CA ALA A 208 -14.62 30.06 -32.37
C ALA A 208 -15.20 28.74 -31.81
N VAL A 209 -16.10 28.82 -30.83
CA VAL A 209 -16.81 27.65 -30.28
C VAL A 209 -17.77 27.04 -31.31
N ALA A 210 -18.43 27.87 -32.12
CA ALA A 210 -19.32 27.39 -33.19
C ALA A 210 -18.55 26.63 -34.28
N VAL A 211 -17.35 27.10 -34.65
CA VAL A 211 -16.46 26.39 -35.58
C VAL A 211 -16.00 25.06 -34.99
N LEU A 212 -15.61 25.03 -33.71
CA LEU A 212 -15.22 23.81 -33.01
C LEU A 212 -16.36 22.79 -32.88
N SER A 213 -17.60 23.26 -32.66
CA SER A 213 -18.79 22.42 -32.57
C SER A 213 -19.33 21.98 -33.93
N THR A 214 -18.68 22.38 -35.03
CA THR A 214 -19.07 22.11 -36.42
C THR A 214 -20.42 22.71 -36.84
N VAL A 215 -20.93 23.70 -36.09
CA VAL A 215 -22.21 24.41 -36.37
C VAL A 215 -21.97 25.79 -37.01
N GLY A 216 -20.81 26.38 -36.76
CA GLY A 216 -20.48 27.75 -37.16
C GLY A 216 -20.25 27.92 -38.67
N PRO A 217 -20.52 29.11 -39.22
CA PRO A 217 -20.21 29.42 -40.61
C PRO A 217 -18.69 29.36 -40.85
N ALA A 218 -18.28 28.87 -42.01
CA ALA A 218 -16.88 28.88 -42.39
C ALA A 218 -16.35 30.32 -42.33
N PRO A 219 -15.21 30.58 -41.65
CA PRO A 219 -14.70 31.93 -41.49
C PRO A 219 -14.34 32.53 -42.84
N GLN A 220 -15.13 33.48 -43.31
CA GLN A 220 -14.90 34.18 -44.57
C GLN A 220 -13.95 35.36 -44.34
N SER A 221 -12.85 35.42 -45.10
CA SER A 221 -11.89 36.52 -45.02
C SER A 221 -11.32 36.80 -46.39
N THR A 222 -11.12 38.08 -46.71
CA THR A 222 -10.40 38.51 -47.91
C THR A 222 -8.90 38.23 -47.80
N ASN A 223 -8.41 37.93 -46.59
CA ASN A 223 -7.00 37.72 -46.32
C ASN A 223 -6.58 36.24 -46.47
N ALA A 224 -5.80 35.95 -47.51
CA ALA A 224 -5.43 34.60 -47.90
C ALA A 224 -4.68 33.81 -46.80
N TRP A 225 -3.79 34.45 -46.04
CA TRP A 225 -3.04 33.75 -44.98
C TRP A 225 -3.95 33.32 -43.82
N TYR A 226 -4.95 34.15 -43.47
CA TYR A 226 -5.93 33.82 -42.44
C TYR A 226 -6.82 32.66 -42.89
N GLN A 227 -7.18 32.61 -44.18
CA GLN A 227 -7.96 31.53 -44.75
C GLN A 227 -7.20 30.19 -44.70
N VAL A 228 -5.91 30.19 -45.03
CA VAL A 228 -5.04 29.01 -44.88
C VAL A 228 -4.93 28.59 -43.40
N PHE A 229 -4.73 29.56 -42.50
CA PHE A 229 -4.70 29.30 -41.06
C PHE A 229 -6.01 28.67 -40.56
N ALA A 230 -7.16 29.22 -40.95
CA ALA A 230 -8.47 28.72 -40.56
C ALA A 230 -8.70 27.29 -41.05
N ILE A 231 -8.26 26.94 -42.26
CA ILE A 231 -8.31 25.57 -42.78
C ILE A 231 -7.48 24.62 -41.88
N ILE A 232 -6.25 25.02 -41.56
CA ILE A 232 -5.37 24.22 -40.69
C ILE A 232 -5.97 24.08 -39.29
N ALA A 233 -6.51 25.16 -38.73
CA ALA A 233 -7.13 25.18 -37.42
C ALA A 233 -8.39 24.30 -37.36
N MET A 234 -9.24 24.32 -38.40
CA MET A 234 -10.41 23.43 -38.50
C MET A 234 -9.99 21.95 -38.60
N LEU A 235 -8.98 21.61 -39.40
CA LEU A 235 -8.46 20.25 -39.48
C LEU A 235 -7.87 19.79 -38.14
N ALA A 236 -7.11 20.65 -37.47
CA ALA A 236 -6.56 20.38 -36.14
C ALA A 236 -7.68 20.19 -35.10
N ALA A 237 -8.73 21.01 -35.14
CA ALA A 237 -9.88 20.92 -34.26
C ALA A 237 -10.58 19.55 -34.39
N ILE A 238 -10.77 19.06 -35.61
CA ILE A 238 -11.32 17.72 -35.86
C ILE A 238 -10.44 16.63 -35.23
N ILE A 239 -9.11 16.72 -35.39
CA ILE A 239 -8.18 15.75 -34.80
C ILE A 239 -8.25 15.80 -33.27
N PHE A 240 -8.17 16.98 -32.65
CA PHE A 240 -8.22 17.10 -31.20
C PHE A 240 -9.58 16.68 -30.62
N LEU A 241 -10.69 16.97 -31.33
CA LEU A 241 -12.02 16.51 -30.96
C LEU A 241 -12.12 14.99 -31.02
N ALA A 242 -11.58 14.36 -32.07
CA ALA A 242 -11.53 12.90 -32.19
C ALA A 242 -10.70 12.26 -31.06
N VAL A 243 -9.52 12.82 -30.78
CA VAL A 243 -8.64 12.41 -29.68
C VAL A 243 -9.33 12.58 -28.32
N PHE A 244 -10.00 13.71 -28.09
CA PHE A 244 -10.78 13.97 -26.88
C PHE A 244 -11.93 12.96 -26.74
N THR A 245 -12.69 12.73 -27.81
CA THR A 245 -13.82 11.79 -27.82
C THR A 245 -13.35 10.36 -27.56
N ALA A 246 -12.27 9.92 -28.20
CA ALA A 246 -11.67 8.61 -27.97
C ALA A 246 -11.21 8.47 -26.51
N GLY A 247 -10.52 9.49 -25.97
CA GLY A 247 -10.12 9.53 -24.57
C GLY A 247 -11.31 9.49 -23.60
N MET A 248 -12.41 10.18 -23.93
CA MET A 248 -13.63 10.22 -23.12
C MET A 248 -14.39 8.89 -23.16
N VAL A 249 -14.58 8.29 -24.33
CA VAL A 249 -15.23 6.97 -24.49
C VAL A 249 -14.45 5.89 -23.76
N GLU A 250 -13.13 5.87 -23.94
CA GLU A 250 -12.25 4.94 -23.23
C GLU A 250 -12.30 5.18 -21.71
N HIS A 251 -12.35 6.44 -21.27
CA HIS A 251 -12.53 6.76 -19.85
C HIS A 251 -13.84 6.21 -19.29
N LEU A 252 -14.95 6.38 -20.02
CA LEU A 252 -16.28 5.86 -19.64
C LEU A 252 -16.34 4.32 -19.66
N LEU A 253 -15.71 3.68 -20.64
CA LEU A 253 -15.70 2.22 -20.79
C LEU A 253 -14.73 1.52 -19.84
N SER A 254 -13.69 2.21 -19.36
CA SER A 254 -12.60 1.58 -18.63
C SER A 254 -13.01 0.96 -17.30
N GLY A 255 -14.22 1.22 -16.76
CA GLY A 255 -14.80 0.57 -15.57
C GLY A 255 -13.99 0.72 -14.27
N ARG A 256 -12.78 1.25 -14.37
CA ARG A 256 -11.87 1.64 -13.31
C ARG A 256 -12.30 3.06 -12.95
N TYR A 257 -13.17 3.16 -11.95
CA TYR A 257 -13.35 4.36 -11.13
C TYR A 257 -12.02 4.74 -10.42
N ILE A 258 -11.00 5.06 -11.21
CA ILE A 258 -9.82 5.78 -10.80
C ILE A 258 -10.02 7.12 -11.49
N GLY A 259 -10.75 8.00 -10.81
CA GLY A 259 -10.96 9.35 -11.31
C GLY A 259 -9.63 10.01 -11.65
N LEU A 260 -9.68 11.06 -12.49
CA LEU A 260 -8.56 11.98 -12.74
C LEU A 260 -7.81 12.38 -11.45
N PHE A 261 -8.49 12.31 -10.31
CA PHE A 261 -7.96 12.32 -8.95
C PHE A 261 -8.31 11.00 -8.24
N GLY A 262 -7.31 10.33 -7.65
CA GLY A 262 -7.54 9.08 -6.93
C GLY A 262 -6.59 8.91 -5.75
N ARG A 263 -7.13 8.57 -4.58
CA ARG A 263 -6.40 8.30 -3.32
C ARG A 263 -5.39 7.14 -3.43
N ARG A 264 -5.43 6.38 -4.53
CA ARG A 264 -4.53 5.27 -4.86
C ARG A 264 -3.42 5.64 -5.85
N ALA A 265 -3.19 6.94 -6.10
CA ALA A 265 -2.10 7.38 -6.97
C ALA A 265 -0.74 6.95 -6.38
N MET A 266 0.08 6.28 -7.20
CA MET A 266 1.39 5.83 -6.76
C MET A 266 2.32 7.03 -6.49
N PRO A 267 2.85 7.17 -5.27
CA PRO A 267 3.83 8.20 -4.94
C PRO A 267 5.11 8.04 -5.78
N ARG A 268 5.79 9.16 -6.04
CA ARG A 268 6.95 9.22 -6.96
C ARG A 268 8.31 9.29 -6.28
N SER A 269 8.33 9.64 -5.00
CA SER A 269 9.50 9.77 -4.17
C SER A 269 9.08 9.80 -2.71
N GLY A 270 10.01 9.54 -1.78
CA GLY A 270 9.72 9.63 -0.35
C GLY A 270 8.69 8.60 0.11
N HIS A 271 8.61 7.47 -0.59
CA HIS A 271 7.68 6.39 -0.30
C HIS A 271 8.42 5.11 0.09
N VAL A 272 7.71 4.25 0.81
CA VAL A 272 8.18 2.92 1.18
C VAL A 272 7.54 1.90 0.26
N ILE A 273 8.34 1.01 -0.30
CA ILE A 273 7.85 -0.11 -1.11
C ILE A 273 7.84 -1.35 -0.24
N VAL A 274 6.66 -1.91 0.01
CA VAL A 274 6.50 -3.15 0.77
C VAL A 274 6.31 -4.30 -0.23
N VAL A 275 7.29 -5.20 -0.30
CA VAL A 275 7.27 -6.34 -1.22
C VAL A 275 6.61 -7.54 -0.53
N GLY A 276 5.52 -8.02 -1.13
CA GLY A 276 4.62 -9.03 -0.59
C GLY A 276 3.52 -8.41 0.27
N LEU A 277 2.26 -8.57 -0.14
CA LEU A 277 1.07 -8.20 0.64
C LEU A 277 0.46 -9.42 1.33
N GLY A 278 1.32 -10.31 1.84
CA GLY A 278 0.92 -11.31 2.82
C GLY A 278 0.48 -10.67 4.14
N GLN A 279 0.32 -11.49 5.18
CA GLN A 279 -0.18 -11.03 6.49
C GLN A 279 0.70 -9.94 7.12
N VAL A 280 2.03 -10.12 7.10
CA VAL A 280 2.99 -9.14 7.67
C VAL A 280 3.07 -7.88 6.81
N GLY A 281 3.17 -8.03 5.49
CA GLY A 281 3.34 -6.90 4.58
C GLY A 281 2.12 -5.97 4.53
N PHE A 282 0.90 -6.53 4.54
CA PHE A 282 -0.31 -5.72 4.62
C PHE A 282 -0.38 -4.92 5.93
N ARG A 283 -0.09 -5.56 7.07
CA ARG A 283 -0.01 -4.90 8.38
C ARG A 283 1.06 -3.80 8.41
N LEU A 284 2.23 -4.04 7.83
CA LEU A 284 3.28 -3.04 7.70
C LEU A 284 2.80 -1.82 6.90
N CYS A 285 2.10 -2.04 5.78
CA CYS A 285 1.52 -0.94 5.00
C CYS A 285 0.53 -0.10 5.84
N GLN A 286 -0.35 -0.74 6.61
CA GLN A 286 -1.31 -0.04 7.47
C GLN A 286 -0.59 0.81 8.54
N GLU A 287 0.40 0.22 9.21
CA GLU A 287 1.17 0.94 10.24
C GLU A 287 1.97 2.12 9.67
N LEU A 288 2.61 1.95 8.51
CA LEU A 288 3.30 3.04 7.81
C LEU A 288 2.32 4.15 7.39
N GLN A 289 1.13 3.79 6.92
CA GLN A 289 0.10 4.77 6.56
C GLN A 289 -0.43 5.53 7.78
N HIS A 290 -0.64 4.84 8.92
CA HIS A 290 -1.01 5.46 10.21
C HIS A 290 0.06 6.43 10.72
N LEU A 291 1.34 6.11 10.49
CA LEU A 291 2.47 7.00 10.76
C LEU A 291 2.58 8.16 9.75
N GLY A 292 1.71 8.21 8.73
CA GLY A 292 1.67 9.26 7.72
C GLY A 292 2.68 9.09 6.58
N LEU A 293 3.37 7.95 6.49
CA LEU A 293 4.32 7.68 5.40
C LEU A 293 3.59 7.29 4.11
N ALA A 294 4.14 7.69 2.97
CA ALA A 294 3.65 7.19 1.69
C ALA A 294 4.10 5.74 1.50
N VAL A 295 3.17 4.84 1.22
CA VAL A 295 3.48 3.41 1.07
C VAL A 295 2.90 2.88 -0.25
N VAL A 296 3.63 1.95 -0.87
CA VAL A 296 3.20 1.21 -2.06
C VAL A 296 3.41 -0.27 -1.79
N GLY A 297 2.33 -1.04 -1.88
CA GLY A 297 2.42 -2.50 -1.86
C GLY A 297 2.85 -3.03 -3.22
N LEU A 298 3.77 -3.99 -3.24
CA LEU A 298 4.11 -4.78 -4.41
C LEU A 298 3.69 -6.22 -4.14
N GLU A 299 2.81 -6.78 -4.96
CA GLU A 299 2.35 -8.16 -4.81
C GLU A 299 2.54 -8.92 -6.13
N ARG A 300 2.99 -10.17 -6.05
CA ARG A 300 3.22 -11.02 -7.23
C ARG A 300 1.91 -11.60 -7.76
N SER A 301 1.00 -12.00 -6.87
CA SER A 301 -0.25 -12.70 -7.25
C SER A 301 -1.46 -11.77 -7.22
N GLU A 302 -2.22 -11.74 -8.32
CA GLU A 302 -3.51 -11.04 -8.39
C GLU A 302 -4.61 -11.66 -7.50
N HIS A 303 -4.39 -12.88 -7.03
CA HIS A 303 -5.32 -13.65 -6.20
C HIS A 303 -4.99 -13.57 -4.70
N CYS A 304 -4.09 -12.66 -4.29
CA CYS A 304 -3.78 -12.47 -2.88
C CYS A 304 -5.02 -11.99 -2.10
N PRO A 305 -5.43 -12.68 -1.01
CA PRO A 305 -6.64 -12.35 -0.24
C PRO A 305 -6.65 -10.92 0.34
N ASN A 306 -5.47 -10.34 0.56
CA ASN A 306 -5.35 -9.00 1.14
C ASN A 306 -5.48 -7.88 0.11
N LEU A 307 -5.54 -8.16 -1.21
CA LEU A 307 -5.64 -7.13 -2.23
C LEU A 307 -6.92 -6.29 -2.16
N PRO A 308 -8.13 -6.87 -2.00
CA PRO A 308 -9.34 -6.08 -1.83
C PRO A 308 -9.28 -5.19 -0.58
N ILE A 309 -8.73 -5.72 0.51
CA ILE A 309 -8.60 -5.02 1.79
C ILE A 309 -7.60 -3.86 1.66
N ALA A 310 -6.45 -4.07 1.01
CA ALA A 310 -5.49 -3.03 0.70
C ALA A 310 -6.09 -1.91 -0.16
N ARG A 311 -6.89 -2.26 -1.16
CA ARG A 311 -7.61 -1.29 -2.00
C ARG A 311 -8.65 -0.51 -1.18
N ALA A 312 -9.37 -1.16 -0.29
CA ALA A 312 -10.35 -0.51 0.61
C ALA A 312 -9.66 0.44 1.61
N ALA A 313 -8.44 0.11 2.04
CA ALA A 313 -7.59 0.95 2.89
C ALA A 313 -6.85 2.08 2.14
N ASP A 314 -7.18 2.33 0.87
CA ASP A 314 -6.51 3.31 0.00
C ASP A 314 -5.00 3.09 -0.15
N ILE A 315 -4.51 1.85 -0.03
CA ILE A 315 -3.11 1.50 -0.25
C ILE A 315 -2.89 1.25 -1.75
N PRO A 316 -2.02 2.01 -2.43
CA PRO A 316 -1.64 1.73 -3.81
C PRO A 316 -0.93 0.38 -3.89
N VAL A 317 -1.41 -0.51 -4.77
CA VAL A 317 -0.79 -1.83 -4.99
C VAL A 317 -0.37 -1.96 -6.45
N PHE A 318 0.88 -2.34 -6.67
CA PHE A 318 1.41 -2.75 -7.96
C PHE A 318 1.47 -4.27 -8.03
N ILE A 319 0.93 -4.86 -9.10
CA ILE A 319 1.08 -6.29 -9.35
C ILE A 319 2.33 -6.53 -10.18
N GLY A 320 3.26 -7.30 -9.65
CA GLY A 320 4.49 -7.65 -10.33
C GLY A 320 5.49 -8.37 -9.42
N ASP A 321 6.54 -8.90 -10.04
CA ASP A 321 7.61 -9.59 -9.31
C ASP A 321 8.62 -8.58 -8.77
N GLY A 322 8.90 -8.64 -7.46
CA GLY A 322 9.91 -7.82 -6.80
C GLY A 322 11.35 -8.18 -7.14
N GLY A 323 11.60 -9.39 -7.62
CA GLY A 323 12.91 -9.79 -8.13
C GLY A 323 13.26 -9.14 -9.48
N MET A 324 12.27 -8.63 -10.21
CA MET A 324 12.51 -7.99 -11.52
C MET A 324 12.95 -6.53 -11.37
N ARG A 325 14.15 -6.21 -11.86
CA ARG A 325 14.67 -4.83 -11.93
C ARG A 325 13.73 -3.86 -12.66
N ARG A 326 13.00 -4.34 -13.69
CA ARG A 326 12.01 -3.53 -14.43
C ARG A 326 10.85 -3.09 -13.52
N THR A 327 10.39 -3.96 -12.63
CA THR A 327 9.34 -3.66 -11.64
C THR A 327 9.82 -2.60 -10.67
N MET A 328 11.01 -2.79 -10.11
CA MET A 328 11.64 -1.83 -9.19
C MET A 328 11.85 -0.44 -9.82
N LYS A 329 12.29 -0.38 -11.08
CA LYS A 329 12.44 0.88 -11.82
C LYS A 329 11.10 1.57 -12.06
N LYS A 330 10.03 0.81 -12.35
CA LYS A 330 8.67 1.36 -12.48
C LYS A 330 8.17 1.94 -11.16
N LEU A 331 8.48 1.28 -10.05
CA LEU A 331 8.15 1.72 -8.69
C LEU A 331 9.05 2.83 -8.14
N ARG A 332 10.07 3.26 -8.91
CA ARG A 332 10.99 4.34 -8.54
C ARG A 332 11.68 4.06 -7.20
N VAL A 333 12.20 2.84 -7.05
CA VAL A 333 13.00 2.46 -5.87
C VAL A 333 14.21 3.38 -5.66
N ASP A 334 14.73 4.01 -6.72
CA ASP A 334 15.78 5.03 -6.66
C ASP A 334 15.37 6.31 -5.90
N ARG A 335 14.07 6.49 -5.65
CA ARG A 335 13.50 7.63 -4.94
C ARG A 335 12.69 7.21 -3.71
N SER A 336 12.74 5.93 -3.31
CA SER A 336 12.15 5.49 -2.05
C SER A 336 12.95 6.02 -0.87
N LEU A 337 12.34 5.96 0.32
CA LEU A 337 13.04 6.19 1.59
C LEU A 337 13.99 5.03 1.91
#